data_AF-A0A447N8M5-F1
#
_entry.id   AF-A0A447N8M5-F1
#
_cell.length_a   1.000
_cell.length_b   1.000
_cell.length_c   1.000
_cell.angle_alpha   90.00
_cell.angle_beta   90.00
_cell.angle_gamma   90.00
#
_symmetry.space_group_name_H-M   'P 1'
#
loop_
_entity.id
_entity.type
_entity.pdbx_description
1 polymer ?
#
loop_
_entity_poly.entity_id
_entity_poly.type
_entity_poly.pdbx_seq_one_letter_code
_entity_poly.pdbx_strand_id
1 'polypeptide(L)'
;MSKLIGVTVSRSVAEQKPKVIALQQAIAGQLALTATADIHLWDDYFAPGYGVPNDAGWRAVKLLASLEGGVAGSGIYRKSDGGV
;
A
#
# COMPACT_ATOMS: atom_id res chain seq x y z
N MET A 1 15.62 -4.54 16.10
CA MET A 1 14.56 -5.32 15.42
C MET A 1 13.76 -4.36 14.56
N SER A 2 13.61 -4.62 13.26
CA SER A 2 12.89 -3.72 12.34
C SER A 2 11.41 -4.10 12.26
N LYS A 3 10.50 -3.12 12.22
CA LYS A 3 9.04 -3.31 12.11
C LYS A 3 8.61 -3.15 10.65
N LEU A 4 7.83 -4.11 10.14
CA LEU A 4 7.25 -4.06 8.79
C LEU A 4 5.76 -3.67 8.87
N ILE A 5 5.38 -2.63 8.14
CA ILE A 5 3.99 -2.18 8.00
C ILE A 5 3.61 -2.25 6.51
N GLY A 6 2.54 -2.98 6.19
CA GLY A 6 1.94 -2.95 4.86
C GLY A 6 0.77 -1.96 4.80
N VAL A 7 0.85 -0.95 3.95
CA VAL A 7 -0.31 -0.10 3.66
C VAL A 7 -1.10 -0.75 2.52
N THR A 8 -2.37 -1.10 2.74
CA THR A 8 -3.19 -1.71 1.70
C THR A 8 -3.55 -0.66 0.64
N VAL A 9 -3.78 -1.12 -0.59
CA VAL A 9 -4.08 -0.25 -1.75
C VAL A 9 -5.39 -0.62 -2.44
N SER A 10 -6.15 -1.56 -1.89
CA SER A 10 -7.34 -2.09 -2.57
C SER A 10 -8.38 -2.76 -1.68
N ARG A 11 -8.01 -3.15 -0.45
CA ARG A 11 -8.81 -4.04 0.39
C ARG A 11 -8.64 -3.68 1.85
N SER A 12 -9.64 -4.03 2.64
CA SER A 12 -9.55 -3.94 4.10
C SER A 12 -8.48 -4.88 4.67
N VAL A 13 -8.06 -4.64 5.92
CA VAL A 13 -7.19 -5.54 6.68
C VAL A 13 -7.82 -6.94 6.76
N ALA A 14 -9.13 -7.01 7.00
CA ALA A 14 -9.86 -8.28 7.12
C ALA A 14 -9.74 -9.15 5.86
N GLU A 15 -9.76 -8.54 4.67
CA GLU A 15 -9.67 -9.24 3.40
C GLU A 15 -8.23 -9.51 2.95
N GLN A 16 -7.29 -8.61 3.29
CA GLN A 16 -5.90 -8.68 2.83
C GLN A 16 -5.03 -9.54 3.75
N LYS A 17 -5.24 -9.50 5.07
CA LYS A 17 -4.39 -10.19 6.06
C LYS A 17 -4.33 -11.71 5.83
N PRO A 18 -5.43 -12.43 5.55
CA PRO A 18 -5.37 -13.87 5.28
C PRO A 18 -4.50 -14.21 4.05
N LYS A 19 -4.52 -13.35 3.02
CA LYS A 19 -3.72 -13.54 1.80
C LYS A 19 -2.22 -13.37 2.06
N VAL A 20 -1.85 -12.36 2.85
CA VAL A 20 -0.46 -12.10 3.21
C VAL A 20 0.09 -13.23 4.09
N ILE A 21 -0.71 -13.72 5.05
CA ILE A 21 -0.32 -14.87 5.90
C ILE A 21 -0.11 -16.12 5.04
N ALA A 22 -1.03 -16.42 4.12
CA ALA A 22 -0.88 -17.58 3.24
C ALA A 22 0.43 -17.55 2.44
N LEU A 23 0.79 -16.38 1.89
CA LEU A 23 2.07 -16.21 1.19
C LEU A 23 3.29 -16.31 2.12
N GLN A 24 3.23 -15.71 3.31
CA GLN A 24 4.30 -15.80 4.31
C GLN A 24 4.61 -17.27 4.64
N GLN A 25 3.58 -18.08 4.89
CA GLN A 25 3.74 -19.49 5.23
C GLN A 25 4.18 -20.33 4.03
N ALA A 26 3.66 -20.06 2.83
CA ALA A 26 4.10 -20.73 1.61
C ALA A 26 5.60 -20.50 1.32
N ILE A 27 6.06 -19.25 1.44
CA ILE A 27 7.48 -18.89 1.24
C ILE A 27 8.34 -19.52 2.34
N ALA A 28 7.90 -19.47 3.60
CA ALA A 28 8.62 -20.10 4.71
C ALA A 28 8.79 -21.61 4.49
N GLY A 29 7.73 -22.30 4.05
CA GLY A 29 7.78 -23.71 3.70
C GLY A 29 8.75 -24.02 2.56
N GLN A 30 8.76 -23.22 1.50
CA GLN A 30 9.71 -23.39 0.38
C GLN A 30 11.17 -23.19 0.80
N LEU A 31 11.41 -22.36 1.81
CA LEU A 31 12.75 -22.08 2.34
C LEU A 31 13.12 -22.97 3.54
N ALA A 32 12.26 -23.92 3.93
CA ALA A 32 12.40 -24.73 5.15
C ALA A 32 12.61 -23.89 6.43
N LEU A 33 11.96 -22.72 6.49
CA LEU A 33 11.96 -21.81 7.63
C LEU A 33 10.61 -21.81 8.35
N THR A 34 10.59 -21.26 9.58
CA THR A 34 9.35 -20.98 10.31
C THR A 34 9.16 -19.47 10.40
N ALA A 35 8.08 -18.97 9.81
CA ALA A 35 7.73 -17.55 9.88
C ALA A 35 6.66 -17.32 10.96
N THR A 36 7.03 -16.59 12.02
CA THR A 36 6.15 -16.27 13.16
C THR A 36 5.91 -14.78 13.36
N ALA A 37 6.52 -13.93 12.52
CA ALA A 37 6.36 -12.49 12.61
C ALA A 37 4.90 -12.10 12.34
N ASP A 38 4.34 -11.22 13.19
CA ASP A 38 2.97 -10.72 13.01
C ASP A 38 2.88 -9.83 11.77
N ILE A 39 1.74 -9.91 11.11
CA ILE A 39 1.41 -9.14 9.91
C ILE A 39 0.60 -7.92 10.31
N HIS A 40 1.23 -6.75 10.21
CA HIS A 40 0.60 -5.46 10.46
C HIS A 40 0.21 -4.79 9.13
N LEU A 41 -1.08 -4.49 8.99
CA LEU A 41 -1.63 -3.81 7.81
C LEU A 41 -2.44 -2.58 8.23
N TRP A 42 -2.38 -1.52 7.43
CA TRP A 42 -3.22 -0.32 7.55
C TRP A 42 -4.05 -0.15 6.28
N ASP A 43 -5.36 0.06 6.42
CA ASP A 43 -6.31 0.14 5.31
C ASP A 43 -7.06 1.48 5.21
N ASP A 44 -6.68 2.47 6.00
CA ASP A 44 -7.31 3.80 6.00
C ASP A 44 -6.98 4.65 4.75
N TYR A 45 -6.01 4.22 3.93
CA TYR A 45 -5.36 5.07 2.92
C TYR A 45 -5.74 4.77 1.47
N PHE A 46 -6.48 3.68 1.21
CA PHE A 46 -6.75 3.23 -0.16
C PHE A 46 -8.08 3.71 -0.75
N ALA A 47 -8.97 4.27 0.08
CA ALA A 47 -10.22 4.82 -0.39
C ALA A 47 -9.95 5.86 -1.50
N PRO A 48 -10.76 5.94 -2.56
CA PRO A 48 -12.03 5.24 -2.74
C PRO A 48 -11.89 3.80 -3.26
N GLY A 49 -10.70 3.37 -3.66
CA GLY A 49 -10.48 2.03 -4.17
C GLY A 49 -9.22 1.92 -5.02
N TYR A 50 -8.95 0.70 -5.50
CA TYR A 50 -7.77 0.40 -6.27
C TYR A 50 -7.66 1.28 -7.54
N GLY A 51 -6.49 1.89 -7.72
CA GLY A 51 -6.17 2.70 -8.90
C GLY A 51 -6.81 4.08 -8.93
N VAL A 52 -7.59 4.46 -7.92
CA VAL A 52 -8.22 5.79 -7.86
C VAL A 52 -7.45 6.67 -6.88
N PRO A 53 -6.94 7.84 -7.31
CA PRO A 53 -6.30 8.77 -6.41
C PRO A 53 -7.24 9.28 -5.32
N ASN A 54 -6.69 9.51 -4.13
CA ASN A 54 -7.28 10.36 -3.12
C ASN A 54 -6.41 11.57 -2.81
N ASP A 55 -7.00 12.58 -2.19
CA ASP A 55 -6.32 13.85 -1.91
C ASP A 55 -5.12 13.67 -0.98
N ALA A 56 -5.19 12.78 0.00
CA ALA A 56 -4.09 12.52 0.93
C ALA A 56 -2.87 11.91 0.22
N GLY A 57 -3.09 10.89 -0.62
CA GLY A 57 -2.06 10.27 -1.45
C GLY A 57 -1.45 11.25 -2.45
N TRP A 58 -2.28 12.08 -3.08
CA TRP A 58 -1.78 13.10 -4.02
C TRP A 58 -0.95 14.18 -3.32
N ARG A 59 -1.35 14.59 -2.11
CA ARG A 59 -0.54 15.50 -1.28
C ARG A 59 0.80 14.88 -0.91
N ALA A 60 0.83 13.58 -0.60
CA ALA A 60 2.08 12.87 -0.30
C ALA A 60 3.02 12.82 -1.50
N VAL A 61 2.50 12.57 -2.72
CA VAL A 61 3.29 12.61 -3.97
C VAL A 61 3.91 13.99 -4.19
N LYS A 62 3.11 15.05 -4.07
CA LYS A 62 3.60 16.43 -4.23
C LYS A 62 4.66 16.79 -3.19
N LEU A 63 4.45 16.36 -1.94
CA LEU A 63 5.39 16.61 -0.85
C LEU A 63 6.73 15.93 -1.12
N LEU A 64 6.71 14.64 -1.50
CA LEU A 64 7.91 13.89 -1.82
C LEU A 64 8.69 14.52 -2.98
N ALA A 65 7.99 14.93 -4.04
CA ALA A 65 8.61 15.59 -5.18
C ALA A 65 9.24 16.94 -4.78
N SER A 66 8.62 17.67 -3.85
CA SER A 66 9.11 18.98 -3.40
C SER A 66 10.32 18.87 -2.47
N LEU A 67 10.38 17.82 -1.65
CA LEU A 67 11.45 17.64 -0.66
C LEU A 67 12.65 16.89 -1.21
N GLU A 68 12.40 15.82 -1.97
CA GLU A 68 13.42 14.85 -2.36
C GLU A 68 13.60 14.76 -3.88
N GLY A 69 12.83 15.51 -4.68
CA GLY A 69 12.85 15.45 -6.14
C GLY A 69 12.29 14.13 -6.72
N GLY A 70 11.82 13.21 -5.88
CA GLY A 70 11.30 11.90 -6.27
C GLY A 70 9.78 11.89 -6.49
N VAL A 71 9.31 11.13 -7.48
CA VAL A 71 7.87 10.96 -7.76
C VAL A 71 7.45 9.52 -7.43
N ALA A 72 6.48 9.37 -6.53
CA ALA A 72 5.86 8.08 -6.23
C ALA A 72 4.61 7.86 -7.10
N GLY A 73 4.50 6.68 -7.72
CA GLY A 73 3.32 6.29 -8.51
C GLY A 73 3.10 7.14 -9.76
N SER A 74 3.84 6.86 -10.84
CA SER A 74 3.79 7.63 -12.10
C SER A 74 2.47 7.50 -12.90
N GLY A 75 1.51 6.68 -12.47
CA GLY A 75 0.23 6.44 -13.13
C GLY A 75 -0.99 7.11 -12.48
N ILE A 76 -0.79 7.94 -11.46
CA ILE A 76 -1.89 8.57 -10.71
C ILE A 76 -2.37 9.82 -11.47
N TYR A 77 -3.09 9.62 -12.56
CA TYR A 77 -3.75 10.72 -13.29
C TYR A 77 -4.95 11.20 -12.48
N ARG A 78 -4.86 12.42 -11.93
CA ARG A 78 -6.06 13.13 -11.45
C ARG A 78 -6.83 13.53 -12.71
N LYS A 79 -7.99 12.89 -12.97
CA LYS A 79 -8.93 13.40 -13.98
C LYS A 79 -9.22 14.84 -13.58
N SER A 80 -8.81 15.80 -14.40
CA SER A 80 -8.94 17.22 -14.10
C SER A 80 -10.37 17.54 -13.73
N ASP A 81 -10.53 18.22 -12.59
CA ASP A 81 -11.78 18.82 -12.16
C ASP A 81 -12.30 19.67 -13.33
N GLY A 82 -13.55 19.45 -13.72
CA GLY A 82 -14.13 19.85 -15.00
C GLY A 82 -13.71 21.23 -15.51
N GLY A 83 -13.19 21.24 -16.75
CA GLY A 83 -13.03 22.43 -17.57
C GLY A 83 -13.81 22.26 -18.87
N VAL A 84 -14.93 23.01 -18.94
CA VAL A 84 -15.86 23.30 -20.08
C VAL A 84 -16.46 22.13 -20.84
#